data_AF-A0A822FXD6-F1
#
_entry.id   AF-A0A822FXD6-F1
#
_cell.length_a   1.000
_cell.length_b   1.000
_cell.length_c   1.000
_cell.angle_alpha   90.00
_cell.angle_beta   90.00
_cell.angle_gamma   90.00
#
_symmetry.space_group_name_H-M   'P 1'
#
loop_
_entity.id
_entity.type
_entity.pdbx_description
1 polymer ?
#
loop_
_entity_poly.entity_id
_entity_poly.type
_entity_poly.pdbx_seq_one_letter_code
_entity_poly.pdbx_strand_id
1 'polypeptide(L)' 'FGEYWQNRGPAVEEKLALTTVGLLVQHHLINPYVLDPNHYYLI' A
#
# COMPACT_ATOMS: atom_id res chain seq x y z
N PHE A 1 5.26 -11.43 22.69
CA PHE A 1 4.83 -12.67 22.01
C PHE A 1 4.02 -12.45 20.71
N GLY A 2 3.50 -11.24 20.40
CA GLY A 2 2.65 -11.02 19.21
C GLY A 2 3.38 -10.78 17.88
N GLU A 3 4.54 -10.11 17.87
CA GLU A 3 5.22 -9.72 16.63
C GLU A 3 5.68 -10.90 15.76
N TYR A 4 6.07 -12.02 16.36
CA TYR A 4 6.43 -13.23 15.61
C TYR A 4 5.26 -13.76 14.79
N TRP A 5 4.08 -13.89 15.41
CA TRP A 5 2.87 -14.36 14.74
C TRP A 5 2.31 -13.34 13.73
N GLN A 6 2.48 -12.05 14.01
CA GLN A 6 2.05 -10.98 13.10
C GLN A 6 2.93 -10.83 11.86
N ASN A 7 4.19 -11.28 11.91
CA ASN A 7 5.18 -11.10 10.84
C ASN A 7 5.64 -12.41 10.19
N ARG A 8 5.37 -13.56 10.82
CA ARG A 8 5.69 -14.90 10.28
C ARG A 8 4.57 -15.93 10.44
N GLY A 9 3.41 -15.53 10.94
CA GLY A 9 2.25 -16.41 11.06
C GLY A 9 1.46 -16.55 9.75
N PRO A 10 0.45 -17.42 9.72
CA PRO A 10 -0.33 -17.71 8.51
C PRO A 10 -1.13 -16.51 7.98
N ALA A 11 -1.42 -15.51 8.81
CA ALA A 11 -2.19 -14.32 8.44
C ALA A 11 -1.33 -13.17 7.84
N VAL A 12 -0.02 -13.38 7.68
CA VAL A 12 0.90 -12.33 7.20
C VAL A 12 0.60 -11.92 5.77
N GLU A 13 0.27 -12.88 4.90
CA GLU A 13 -0.03 -12.62 3.50
C GLU A 13 -1.32 -11.79 3.35
N GLU A 14 -2.36 -12.13 4.11
CA GLU A 14 -3.61 -11.37 4.15
C GLU A 14 -3.38 -9.94 4.67
N LYS A 15 -2.59 -9.79 5.75
CA LYS A 15 -2.21 -8.48 6.29
C LYS A 15 -1.46 -7.64 5.26
N LEU A 16 -0.50 -8.25 4.55
CA LEU A 16 0.25 -7.57 3.48
C LEU A 16 -0.71 -7.13 2.37
N ALA A 17 -1.55 -8.03 1.86
CA ALA A 17 -2.49 -7.73 0.79
C ALA A 17 -3.44 -6.58 1.16
N LEU A 18 -4.07 -6.65 2.35
CA LEU A 18 -4.99 -5.61 2.82
C LEU A 18 -4.29 -4.27 3.05
N THR A 19 -3.08 -4.28 3.61
CA THR A 19 -2.29 -3.06 3.82
C THR A 19 -1.91 -2.43 2.48
N THR A 20 -1.45 -3.23 1.52
CA THR A 20 -1.10 -2.76 0.17
C THR A 20 -2.32 -2.16 -0.54
N VAL A 21 -3.47 -2.83 -0.51
CA VAL A 21 -4.71 -2.31 -1.10
C VAL A 21 -5.13 -1.01 -0.42
N GLY A 22 -5.08 -0.95 0.91
CA GLY A 22 -5.41 0.27 1.66
C GLY A 22 -4.54 1.46 1.27
N LEU A 23 -3.22 1.25 1.17
CA LEU A 23 -2.29 2.29 0.74
C LEU A 23 -2.54 2.74 -0.69
N LEU A 24 -2.81 1.82 -1.62
CA LEU A 24 -3.12 2.16 -3.01
C LEU A 24 -4.41 2.98 -3.10
N VAL A 25 -5.47 2.58 -2.40
CA VAL A 25 -6.75 3.30 -2.39
C VAL A 25 -6.57 4.70 -1.81
N GLN A 26 -5.91 4.81 -0.64
CA GLN A 26 -5.62 6.11 -0.03
C GLN A 26 -4.81 7.01 -0.95
N HIS A 27 -3.77 6.45 -1.59
CA HIS A 27 -2.93 7.19 -2.53
C HIS A 27 -3.73 7.73 -3.71
N HIS A 28 -4.61 6.91 -4.32
CA HIS A 28 -5.45 7.35 -5.43
C HIS A 28 -6.55 8.34 -5.02
N LEU A 29 -7.10 8.22 -3.80
CA LEU A 29 -8.11 9.15 -3.29
C LEU A 29 -7.53 10.52 -2.93
N ILE A 30 -6.30 10.55 -2.40
CA ILE A 30 -5.65 11.79 -1.95
C ILE A 30 -4.98 12.51 -3.13
N ASN A 31 -4.37 11.76 -4.06
CA ASN A 31 -3.69 12.32 -5.22
C ASN A 31 -4.45 12.00 -6.52
N PRO A 32 -5.30 12.91 -7.02
CA PRO A 32 -6.05 12.69 -8.25
C PRO A 32 -5.15 12.67 -9.50
N TYR A 33 -3.91 13.14 -9.40
CA TYR A 33 -2.96 13.25 -10.51
C TYR A 33 -2.01 12.06 -10.61
N VAL A 34 -2.24 10.99 -9.84
CA VAL A 34 -1.38 9.79 -9.87
C VAL A 34 -1.27 9.14 -11.26
N LEU A 35 -2.29 9.30 -12.11
CA LEU A 35 -2.26 8.80 -13.48
C LEU A 35 -1.96 9.90 -14.51
N ASP A 36 -1.70 11.13 -14.07
CA ASP A 36 -1.41 12.23 -14.99
C ASP A 36 0.10 12.29 -15.27
N PRO A 37 0.55 11.89 -16.47
CA PRO A 37 1.96 11.87 -16.82
C PRO A 37 2.60 13.27 -16.80
N ASN A 38 1.80 14.35 -16.90
CA ASN A 38 2.32 15.73 -16.86
C ASN A 38 2.85 16.12 -15.48
N HIS A 39 2.43 15.41 -14.43
CA HIS A 39 2.91 15.63 -13.06
C HIS A 39 4.23 14.90 -12.76
N TYR A 40 4.69 14.04 -13.68
CA TYR A 40 5.95 13.32 -13.56
C TYR A 40 7.00 13.96 -14.49
N TYR A 41 7.63 15.04 -14.01
CA TYR A 41 8.79 15.59 -14.68
C TYR A 41 10.05 14.78 -14.32
N LEU A 42 10.79 14.36 -15.34
CA LEU A 42 12.14 13.82 -15.17
C LEU A 42 13.05 14.95 -14.64
N ILE A 43 13.57 14.77 -13.43
CA ILE A 43 14.63 15.60 -12.85
C ILE A 43 15.97 15.20 -13.44
#